data_AF-A0A434Z604-F1
#
_entry.id   AF-A0A434Z604-F1
#
_cell.length_a   1.000
_cell.length_b   1.000
_cell.length_c   1.000
_cell.angle_alpha   90.00
_cell.angle_beta   90.00
_cell.angle_gamma   90.00
#
_symmetry.space_group_name_H-M   'P 1'
#
loop_
_entity.id
_entity.type
_entity.pdbx_description
1 polymer ?
#
loop_
_entity_poly.entity_id
_entity_poly.type
_entity_poly.pdbx_seq_one_letter_code
_entity_poly.pdbx_strand_id
1 'polypeptide(L)'
;VLVRQRLVAGDTDQQVMDYVVSRYGEFVLLKPRFDLRNALLWGTPVLLLLVGGVFIVLTARSRRSTATNALTTEEQAALDKILGN
;
A
#
# COMPACT_ATOMS: atom_id res chain seq x y z
N VAL A 1 21.94 -8.68 -34.61
CA VAL A 1 23.19 -9.48 -34.65
C VAL A 1 23.64 -9.98 -33.27
N LEU A 2 23.33 -9.29 -32.16
CA LEU A 2 23.78 -9.65 -30.80
C LEU A 2 23.28 -10.99 -30.24
N VAL A 3 21.98 -11.28 -30.36
CA VAL A 3 21.39 -12.54 -29.85
C VAL A 3 22.00 -13.75 -30.56
N ARG A 4 22.12 -13.69 -31.89
CA ARG A 4 22.75 -14.75 -32.71
C ARG A 4 24.19 -15.02 -32.29
N GLN A 5 24.98 -14.00 -31.97
CA GLN A 5 26.37 -14.18 -31.52
C GLN A 5 26.46 -14.87 -30.16
N ARG A 6 25.56 -14.53 -29.23
CA ARG A 6 25.48 -15.15 -27.89
C ARG A 6 25.04 -16.62 -27.96
N LEU A 7 24.05 -16.92 -28.81
CA LEU A 7 23.58 -18.30 -29.05
C LEU A 7 24.67 -19.17 -29.68
N VAL A 8 25.46 -18.63 -30.62
CA VAL A 8 26.60 -19.35 -31.22
C VAL A 8 27.75 -19.55 -30.22
N ALA A 9 27.89 -18.64 -29.24
CA ALA A 9 28.84 -18.77 -28.14
C ALA A 9 28.45 -19.86 -27.12
N GLY A 10 27.26 -20.47 -27.26
CA GLY A 10 26.77 -21.51 -26.35
C GLY A 10 26.14 -20.97 -25.07
N ASP A 11 25.86 -19.66 -24.99
CA ASP A 11 25.16 -19.08 -23.85
C ASP A 11 23.74 -19.69 -23.74
N THR A 12 23.35 -20.01 -22.51
CA THR A 12 21.97 -20.44 -22.22
C THR A 12 20.99 -19.28 -22.41
N ASP A 13 19.73 -19.58 -22.68
CA ASP A 13 18.68 -18.56 -22.87
C ASP A 13 18.69 -17.51 -21.74
N GLN A 14 18.86 -17.95 -20.49
CA GLN A 14 18.92 -17.06 -19.34
C GLN A 14 20.11 -16.09 -19.40
N GLN A 15 21.29 -16.56 -19.78
CA GLN A 15 22.49 -15.72 -19.94
C GLN A 15 22.32 -14.70 -21.08
N VAL A 16 21.69 -15.10 -22.19
CA VAL A 16 21.38 -14.19 -23.29
C VAL A 16 20.40 -13.10 -22.84
N MET A 17 19.33 -13.50 -22.15
CA MET A 17 18.32 -12.56 -21.66
C MET A 17 18.88 -11.60 -20.63
N ASP A 18 19.68 -12.09 -19.66
CA ASP A 18 20.31 -11.24 -18.64
C ASP A 18 21.30 -10.25 -19.28
N TYR A 19 22.06 -10.67 -20.31
CA TYR A 19 22.93 -9.76 -21.06
C TYR A 19 22.14 -8.68 -21.81
N VAL A 20 21.03 -9.04 -22.47
CA VAL A 20 20.17 -8.06 -23.16
C VAL A 20 19.56 -7.08 -22.16
N VAL A 21 19.06 -7.56 -21.03
CA VAL A 21 18.52 -6.71 -19.94
C VAL A 21 19.59 -5.79 -19.36
N SER A 22 20.84 -6.25 -19.22
CA SER A 22 21.92 -5.40 -18.72
C SER A 22 22.23 -4.19 -19.62
N ARG A 23 22.01 -4.34 -20.94
CA ARG A 23 22.28 -3.31 -21.94
C ARG A 23 21.10 -2.40 -22.22
N TYR A 24 19.90 -2.98 -22.26
CA TYR A 24 18.71 -2.31 -22.73
C TYR A 24 17.65 -2.17 -21.64
N GLY A 25 17.90 -2.65 -20.42
CA GLY A 25 16.93 -2.61 -19.34
C GLY A 25 15.87 -3.71 -19.42
N GLU A 26 15.09 -3.81 -18.34
CA GLU A 26 14.07 -4.85 -18.16
C GLU A 26 12.87 -4.69 -19.10
N PHE A 27 12.60 -3.48 -19.59
CA PHE A 27 11.46 -3.20 -20.47
C PHE A 27 11.50 -3.99 -21.79
N VAL A 28 12.68 -4.47 -22.20
CA VAL A 28 12.84 -5.34 -23.38
C VAL A 28 12.18 -6.70 -23.20
N LEU A 29 11.98 -7.15 -21.95
CA LEU A 29 11.30 -8.42 -21.69
C LEU A 29 9.80 -8.36 -22.03
N LEU A 30 9.22 -7.15 -22.17
CA LEU A 30 7.77 -6.91 -22.31
C LEU A 30 6.90 -7.54 -21.21
N LYS A 31 7.55 -8.13 -20.20
CA LYS A 31 6.98 -8.82 -19.07
C LYS A 31 7.80 -8.44 -17.84
N PRO A 32 7.20 -7.75 -16.86
CA PRO A 32 7.90 -7.38 -15.64
C PRO A 32 8.31 -8.65 -14.89
N ARG A 33 9.57 -8.73 -14.46
CA ARG A 33 10.06 -9.78 -13.57
C ARG A 33 9.51 -9.49 -12.18
N PHE A 34 9.21 -10.55 -11.45
CA PHE A 34 8.83 -10.44 -10.05
C PHE A 34 10.10 -10.18 -9.23
N ASP A 35 10.48 -8.91 -9.12
CA ASP A 35 11.57 -8.45 -8.27
C ASP A 35 11.04 -7.55 -7.13
N LEU A 36 11.91 -7.23 -6.17
CA LEU A 36 11.52 -6.43 -5.01
C LEU A 36 11.02 -5.02 -5.41
N ARG A 37 11.55 -4.48 -6.50
CA ARG A 37 11.22 -3.14 -6.99
C ARG A 37 9.81 -3.09 -7.58
N ASN A 38 9.48 -4.04 -8.46
CA ASN A 38 8.16 -4.20 -9.05
C ASN A 38 7.13 -4.59 -7.98
N ALA A 39 7.50 -5.44 -7.02
CA ALA A 39 6.65 -5.76 -5.88
C ALA A 39 6.31 -4.53 -5.03
N LEU A 40 7.29 -3.67 -4.72
CA LEU A 40 7.07 -2.42 -3.99
C LEU A 40 6.15 -1.47 -4.77
N LEU A 41 6.36 -1.36 -6.08
CA LEU A 41 5.56 -0.50 -6.95
C LEU A 41 4.09 -0.95 -6.97
N TRP A 42 3.83 -2.26 -7.12
CA TRP A 42 2.47 -2.82 -7.09
C TRP A 42 1.86 -2.85 -5.69
N GLY A 43 2.68 -2.93 -4.64
CA GLY A 43 2.23 -2.88 -3.25
C GLY A 43 1.86 -1.48 -2.77
N THR A 44 2.40 -0.43 -3.42
CA THR A 44 2.20 0.97 -3.01
C THR A 44 0.72 1.38 -2.92
N PRO A 45 -0.15 1.09 -3.91
CA PRO A 45 -1.58 1.39 -3.81
C PRO A 45 -2.26 0.74 -2.59
N VAL A 46 -1.97 -0.54 -2.32
CA VAL A 46 -2.53 -1.27 -1.18
C VAL A 46 -2.03 -0.68 0.14
N LEU A 47 -0.72 -0.39 0.22
CA LEU A 47 -0.12 0.23 1.39
C LEU A 47 -0.74 1.59 1.69
N LEU A 48 -0.94 2.43 0.68
CA LEU A 48 -1.57 3.74 0.82
C LEU A 48 -3.02 3.63 1.31
N LEU A 49 -3.78 2.68 0.78
CA LEU A 49 -5.16 2.42 1.23
C LEU A 49 -5.20 1.97 2.70
N LEU A 50 -4.30 1.08 3.10
CA LEU A 50 -4.21 0.61 4.49
C LEU A 50 -3.83 1.74 5.44
N VAL A 51 -2.76 2.48 5.12
CA VAL A 51 -2.29 3.61 5.94
C VAL A 51 -3.36 4.70 6.04
N GLY A 52 -3.95 5.10 4.90
CA GLY A 52 -5.02 6.10 4.86
C GLY A 52 -6.28 5.64 5.60
N GLY A 53 -6.69 4.38 5.40
CA GLY A 53 -7.85 3.81 6.10
C GLY A 53 -7.65 3.76 7.61
N VAL A 54 -6.49 3.29 8.07
CA VAL A 54 -6.13 3.30 9.51
C VAL A 54 -6.14 4.73 10.05
N PHE A 55 -5.55 5.69 9.34
CA PHE A 55 -5.54 7.09 9.75
C PHE A 55 -6.96 7.66 9.90
N ILE A 56 -7.86 7.40 8.95
CA ILE A 56 -9.26 7.83 9.01
C ILE A 56 -9.96 7.19 10.23
N VAL A 57 -9.78 5.90 10.47
CA VAL A 57 -10.41 5.21 11.61
C VAL A 57 -9.91 5.77 12.94
N LEU A 58 -8.60 5.96 13.10
CA LEU A 58 -8.02 6.50 14.34
C LEU A 58 -8.51 7.94 14.61
N THR A 59 -8.53 8.78 13.58
CA THR A 59 -8.98 10.17 13.72
C THR A 59 -10.49 10.28 13.95
N ALA A 60 -11.30 9.46 13.30
CA ALA A 60 -12.75 9.40 13.53
C ALA A 60 -13.10 8.93 14.95
N ARG A 61 -12.36 7.95 15.48
CA ARG A 61 -12.54 7.47 16.87
C ARG A 61 -12.23 8.56 17.90
N SER A 62 -11.18 9.35 17.68
CA SER A 62 -10.83 10.46 18.57
C SER A 62 -11.93 11.53 18.63
N ARG A 63 -12.52 11.89 17.48
CA ARG A 63 -13.60 12.89 17.43
C ARG A 63 -14.88 12.46 18.13
N ARG A 64 -15.17 11.15 18.17
CA ARG A 64 -16.36 10.62 18.86
C ARG A 64 -16.27 10.77 20.37
N SER A 65 -15.06 10.78 20.94
CA SER A 65 -14.86 11.04 22.38
C SER A 65 -15.24 12.46 22.79
N THR A 66 -15.14 13.43 21.88
CA THR A 66 -15.59 14.83 22.12
C THR A 66 -17.09 15.03 21.91
N ALA A 67 -17.77 14.13 21.19
CA ALA A 67 -19.20 14.25 20.90
C ALA A 67 -20.10 13.81 22.07
N THR A 68 -19.53 13.18 23.10
CA THR A 68 -20.26 12.82 24.32
C THR A 68 -19.26 12.78 25.46
N ASN A 69 -18.92 13.95 26.01
CA ASN A 69 -18.62 13.95 27.44
C ASN A 69 -19.87 13.35 28.08
N ALA A 70 -19.73 12.18 28.69
CA ALA A 70 -20.83 11.58 29.44
C ALA A 70 -21.28 12.61 30.47
N LEU A 71 -22.58 12.86 30.55
CA LEU A 71 -23.13 13.80 31.53
C LEU A 71 -22.62 13.39 32.91
N THR A 72 -22.13 14.36 33.68
CA THR A 72 -21.81 14.07 35.08
C THR A 72 -23.08 13.67 35.82
N THR A 73 -22.94 13.01 36.96
CA THR A 73 -24.08 12.62 37.80
C THR A 73 -25.00 13.80 38.12
N GLU A 74 -24.43 15.00 38.25
CA GLU A 74 -25.16 16.24 38.51
C GLU A 74 -25.89 16.75 37.26
N GLU A 75 -25.25 16.68 36.09
CA GLU A 75 -25.86 17.09 34.81
C GLU A 75 -27.01 16.15 34.42
N GLN A 76 -26.86 14.84 34.67
CA GLN A 76 -27.92 13.85 34.46
C GLN A 76 -29.11 14.09 35.39
N ALA A 77 -28.87 14.33 36.68
CA ALA A 77 -29.94 14.62 37.64
C ALA A 77 -30.68 15.94 37.34
N ALA A 78 -29.96 16.96 36.84
CA ALA A 78 -30.57 18.22 36.40
C ALA A 78 -31.43 18.01 35.14
N LEU A 79 -31.00 17.15 34.22
CA LEU A 79 -31.75 16.81 33.01
C LEU A 79 -33.05 16.07 33.34
N ASP A 80 -33.00 15.06 34.24
CA ASP A 80 -34.16 14.30 34.67
C ASP A 80 -35.21 15.21 35.33
N LYS A 81 -34.75 16.17 36.16
CA LYS A 81 -35.61 17.20 36.77
C LYS A 81 -36.31 18.10 35.74
N ILE A 82 -35.68 18.40 34.61
CA ILE A 82 -36.25 19.23 33.54
C ILE A 82 -37.21 18.40 32.67
N LEU A 83 -36.89 17.13 32.43
CA LEU A 83 -37.71 16.21 31.63
C LEU A 83 -38.92 15.67 32.39
N GLY A 84 -38.96 15.82 33.72
CA GLY A 84 -40.10 15.43 34.55
C GLY A 84 -40.28 13.92 34.69
N ASN A 85 -39.20 13.16 34.47
CA ASN A 85 -39.12 11.71 34.71
C ASN A 85 -38.44 11.42 36.04
#